data_AF-A0A658NIL8-F1
#
_entry.id   AF-A0A658NIL8-F1
#
_cell.length_a   1.000
_cell.length_b   1.000
_cell.length_c   1.000
_cell.angle_alpha   90.00
_cell.angle_beta   90.00
_cell.angle_gamma   90.00
#
_symmetry.space_group_name_H-M   'P 1'
#
loop_
_entity.id
_entity.type
_entity.pdbx_description
1 polymer ?
#
loop_
_entity_poly.entity_id
_entity_poly.type
_entity_poly.pdbx_seq_one_letter_code
_entity_poly.pdbx_strand_id
1 'polypeptide(L)' 'RFSVGMEGLGISERSYQRAVAYARDRVQGKAPGIAPEGATGAIIDHPDIRRMLMTMRANTEAMRAVAYVTAAAMDNASR' A
#
# COMPACT_ATOMS: atom_id res chain seq x y z
N ARG A 1 20.81 12.30 2.53
CA ARG A 1 20.27 10.95 2.88
C ARG A 1 18.76 10.98 3.03
N PHE A 2 18.19 11.94 3.77
CA PHE A 2 16.73 12.12 3.90
C PHE A 2 15.99 12.21 2.55
N SER A 3 16.48 13.01 1.61
CA SER A 3 15.83 13.20 0.30
C SER A 3 15.67 11.90 -0.51
N VAL A 4 16.70 11.04 -0.53
CA VAL A 4 16.63 9.73 -1.20
C VAL A 4 15.61 8.80 -0.52
N GLY A 5 15.46 8.91 0.80
CA GLY A 5 14.41 8.21 1.53
C GLY A 5 12.99 8.69 1.14
N MET A 6 12.83 9.99 0.92
CA MET A 6 11.57 10.58 0.46
C MET A 6 11.20 10.15 -0.97
N GLU A 7 12.18 10.04 -1.87
CA GLU A 7 11.97 9.48 -3.21
C GLU A 7 11.44 8.04 -3.13
N GLY A 8 12.05 7.21 -2.28
CA GLY A 8 11.59 5.84 -2.02
C GLY A 8 10.16 5.78 -1.46
N LEU A 9 9.80 6.67 -0.53
CA LEU A 9 8.43 6.80 -0.03
C LEU A 9 7.44 7.16 -1.15
N GLY A 10 7.81 8.10 -2.03
CA GLY A 10 6.97 8.50 -3.15
C GLY A 10 6.69 7.35 -4.13
N ILE A 11 7.70 6.54 -4.42
CA ILE A 11 7.57 5.36 -5.29
C ILE A 11 6.66 4.30 -4.64
N SER A 12 6.86 4.01 -3.35
CA SER A 12 6.04 3.05 -2.60
C SER A 12 4.56 3.43 -2.58
N GLU A 13 4.24 4.70 -2.30
CA GLU A 13 2.87 5.21 -2.29
C GLU A 13 2.21 5.09 -3.67
N ARG A 14 2.91 5.51 -4.74
CA ARG A 14 2.39 5.38 -6.11
C ARG A 14 2.15 3.92 -6.49
N SER A 15 3.05 3.02 -6.09
CA SER A 15 2.93 1.58 -6.32
C SER A 15 1.69 1.01 -5.62
N TYR A 16 1.49 1.36 -4.34
CA TYR A 16 0.30 0.96 -3.58
C TYR A 16 -1.00 1.42 -4.23
N GLN A 17 -1.10 2.70 -4.58
CA GLN A 17 -2.31 3.26 -5.23
C GLN A 17 -2.64 2.52 -6.53
N ARG A 18 -1.62 2.28 -7.37
CA ARG A 18 -1.80 1.56 -8.63
C ARG A 18 -2.21 0.11 -8.41
N ALA A 19 -1.62 -0.57 -7.43
CA ALA A 19 -1.95 -1.95 -7.09
C ALA A 19 -3.40 -2.08 -6.59
N VAL A 20 -3.87 -1.17 -5.73
CA VAL A 20 -5.25 -1.15 -5.26
C VAL A 20 -6.24 -0.90 -6.39
N ALA A 21 -5.98 0.08 -7.25
CA ALA A 21 -6.83 0.35 -8.40
C ALA A 21 -6.94 -0.89 -9.31
N TYR A 22 -5.80 -1.47 -9.68
CA TYR A 22 -5.78 -2.68 -10.50
C TYR A 22 -6.51 -3.86 -9.84
N ALA A 23 -6.35 -4.06 -8.53
CA ALA A 23 -6.97 -5.17 -7.82
C ALA A 23 -8.51 -5.08 -7.78
N ARG A 24 -9.07 -3.86 -7.83
CA ARG A 24 -10.51 -3.62 -7.90
C ARG A 24 -11.10 -3.96 -9.27
N ASP A 25 -10.35 -3.68 -10.33
CA ASP A 25 -10.85 -3.84 -11.70
C ASP A 25 -10.57 -5.24 -12.27
N ARG A 26 -9.52 -5.91 -11.81
CA ARG A 26 -9.10 -7.22 -12.32
C ARG A 26 -10.03 -8.32 -11.82
N VAL A 27 -10.90 -8.83 -12.69
CA VAL A 27 -11.77 -9.99 -12.43
C VAL A 27 -11.02 -11.29 -12.72
N GLN A 28 -10.85 -12.14 -11.71
CA GLN A 28 -10.18 -13.44 -11.87
C GLN A 28 -10.46 -14.40 -10.71
N GLY A 29 -10.87 -15.62 -11.08
CA GLY A 29 -11.12 -16.72 -10.14
C GLY A 29 -12.32 -16.48 -9.21
N LYS A 30 -12.69 -17.54 -8.50
CA LYS A 30 -13.69 -17.47 -7.44
C LYS A 30 -12.98 -17.11 -6.13
N ALA A 31 -13.35 -15.98 -5.52
CA ALA A 31 -12.87 -15.66 -4.19
C ALA A 31 -13.54 -16.60 -3.16
N PRO A 32 -12.78 -17.23 -2.23
CA PRO A 32 -13.34 -18.11 -1.21
C PRO A 32 -14.41 -17.40 -0.36
N GLY A 33 -15.60 -17.99 -0.24
CA GLY A 33 -16.65 -17.53 0.67
C GLY A 33 -17.48 -16.31 0.22
N ILE A 34 -17.26 -15.78 -1.00
CA ILE A 34 -17.90 -14.51 -1.42
C ILE A 34 -18.97 -14.69 -2.50
N ALA A 35 -18.88 -15.73 -3.35
CA ALA A 35 -19.70 -15.81 -4.55
C ALA A 35 -20.52 -17.12 -4.65
N PRO A 36 -21.77 -17.07 -5.16
CA PRO A 36 -22.51 -18.24 -5.61
C PRO A 36 -21.67 -19.12 -6.54
N GLU A 37 -22.05 -20.38 -6.69
CA GLU A 37 -21.40 -21.29 -7.63
C GLU A 37 -21.32 -20.66 -9.04
N GLY A 38 -20.11 -20.56 -9.61
CA GLY A 38 -19.86 -19.96 -10.93
C GLY A 38 -19.56 -18.46 -11.00
N ALA A 39 -19.70 -17.70 -9.90
CA ALA A 39 -19.40 -16.27 -9.92
C ALA A 39 -17.88 -15.98 -9.77
N THR A 40 -17.33 -15.20 -10.71
CA THR A 40 -15.94 -14.73 -10.70
C THR A 40 -15.88 -13.32 -10.10
N GLY A 41 -15.01 -13.13 -9.10
CA GLY A 41 -14.88 -11.85 -8.38
C GLY A 41 -13.65 -11.05 -8.80
N ALA A 42 -13.55 -9.81 -8.34
CA ALA A 42 -12.34 -9.02 -8.47
C ALA A 42 -11.23 -9.64 -7.59
N ILE A 43 -9.96 -9.51 -7.99
CA ILE A 43 -8.86 -10.11 -7.23
C ILE A 43 -8.72 -9.49 -5.83
N ILE A 44 -9.23 -8.27 -5.61
CA ILE A 44 -9.26 -7.64 -4.28
C ILE A 44 -10.11 -8.41 -3.27
N ASP A 45 -11.01 -9.29 -3.71
CA ASP A 45 -11.83 -10.11 -2.82
C ASP A 45 -11.04 -11.29 -2.23
N HIS A 46 -9.88 -11.61 -2.79
CA HIS A 46 -9.05 -12.72 -2.33
C HIS A 46 -8.29 -12.36 -1.05
N PRO A 47 -8.32 -13.22 0.00
CA PRO A 47 -7.68 -12.91 1.27
C PRO A 47 -6.19 -12.58 1.17
N ASP A 48 -5.46 -13.29 0.31
CA ASP A 48 -4.02 -13.06 0.14
C ASP A 48 -3.72 -11.72 -0.55
N ILE A 49 -4.52 -11.33 -1.54
CA ILE A 49 -4.41 -10.02 -2.20
C ILE A 49 -4.70 -8.90 -1.19
N ARG A 50 -5.74 -9.04 -0.37
CA ARG A 50 -6.03 -8.08 0.71
C ARG A 50 -4.89 -7.96 1.70
N ARG A 51 -4.34 -9.10 2.14
CA ARG A 51 -3.18 -9.16 3.05
C ARG A 51 -1.99 -8.42 2.43
N MET A 52 -1.64 -8.72 1.19
CA MET A 52 -0.54 -8.08 0.45
C MET A 52 -0.74 -6.57 0.33
N LEU A 53 -1.92 -6.11 -0.09
CA LEU A 53 -2.23 -4.68 -0.20
C LEU A 53 -2.16 -3.97 1.16
N MET A 54 -2.62 -4.62 2.23
CA MET A 54 -2.50 -4.09 3.60
C MET A 54 -1.04 -4.01 4.06
N THR A 55 -0.19 -4.97 3.71
CA THR A 55 1.26 -4.89 3.98
C THR A 55 1.91 -3.72 3.24
N MET A 56 1.59 -3.51 1.95
CA MET A 56 2.07 -2.35 1.19
C MET A 56 1.67 -1.03 1.86
N ARG A 57 0.40 -0.91 2.24
CA ARG A 57 -0.13 0.27 2.92
C ARG A 57 0.58 0.53 4.24
N ALA A 58 0.67 -0.49 5.10
CA ALA A 58 1.27 -0.37 6.43
C ALA A 58 2.74 0.08 6.36
N ASN A 59 3.53 -0.51 5.45
CA ASN A 59 4.92 -0.12 5.25
C ASN A 59 5.03 1.33 4.75
N THR A 60 4.18 1.74 3.83
CA THR A 60 4.19 3.11 3.28
C THR A 60 3.81 4.15 4.35
N GLU A 61 2.78 3.86 5.15
CA GLU A 61 2.38 4.71 6.27
C GLU A 61 3.47 4.80 7.36
N ALA A 62 4.14 3.68 7.67
CA ALA A 62 5.26 3.66 8.61
C ALA A 62 6.45 4.50 8.10
N MET A 63 6.82 4.37 6.82
CA MET A 63 7.86 5.19 6.19
C MET A 63 7.54 6.68 6.28
N ARG A 64 6.27 7.06 6.03
CA ARG A 64 5.81 8.44 6.16
C ARG A 64 5.92 8.97 7.59
N ALA A 65 5.54 8.16 8.58
CA ALA A 65 5.67 8.54 9.98
C ALA A 65 7.13 8.79 10.37
N VAL A 66 8.05 7.89 10.00
CA VAL A 66 9.49 8.05 10.25
C VAL A 66 10.05 9.29 9.55
N ALA A 67 9.61 9.57 8.32
CA ALA A 67 10.04 10.76 7.59
C ALA A 67 9.64 12.06 8.32
N TYR A 68 8.40 12.15 8.82
CA TYR A 68 7.95 13.32 9.57
C TYR A 68 8.65 13.48 10.92
N VAL A 69 8.87 12.39 11.66
CA VAL A 69 9.63 12.44 12.92
C VAL A 69 11.07 12.93 12.66
N THR A 70 11.69 12.43 11.59
CA THR A 70 13.05 12.84 11.22
C THR A 70 13.10 14.31 10.82
N ALA A 71 12.14 14.78 10.02
CA ALA A 71 12.07 16.19 9.63
C ALA A 71 11.93 17.12 10.86
N ALA A 72 11.04 16.78 11.80
CA ALA A 72 10.88 17.54 13.04
C ALA A 72 12.16 17.57 13.90
N ALA A 73 12.89 16.45 13.96
CA ALA A 73 14.18 16.40 14.65
C ALA A 73 15.24 17.29 13.96
N MET A 74 15.25 17.35 12.63
CA MET A 74 16.13 18.24 11.87
C MET A 74 15.82 19.71 12.15
N ASP A 75 14.54 20.08 12.20
CA ASP A 75 14.14 21.46 12.55
C ASP A 75 14.62 21.82 13.96
N ASN A 76 14.38 20.94 14.94
CA ASN A 76 14.83 21.15 16.32
C ASN A 76 16.35 21.25 16.46
N ALA A 77 17.12 20.50 15.68
CA ALA A 77 18.58 20.53 15.72
C ALA A 77 19.19 21.78 15.06
N SER A 78 18.40 22.48 14.22
CA SER A 78 18.81 23.72 13.55
C SER A 78 18.45 25.00 14.33
N ARG A 79 17.82 24.85 15.50
CA ARG A 79 17.66 25.91 16.50
C ARG A 79 18.91 26.02 17.37
#